data_AF-A0A382WPK7-F1
#
_entry.id   AF-A0A382WPK7-F1
#
_cell.length_a   1.000
_cell.length_b   1.000
_cell.length_c   1.000
_cell.angle_alpha   90.00
_cell.angle_beta   90.00
_cell.angle_gamma   90.00
#
_symmetry.space_group_name_H-M   'P 1'
#
loop_
_entity.id
_entity.type
_entity.pdbx_description
1 polymer ?
#
loop_
_entity_poly.entity_id
_entity_poly.type
_entity_poly.pdbx_seq_one_letter_code
_entity_poly.pdbx_strand_id
1 'polypeptide(L)'
;MKLTTFLLFYFLFFITVSSAFASHPPIHHELTVILDPSQSIAKFYDVVTIPKNIIKSITSFRLNKNSKIERIELSGNKISADGSSERFLKFDLPQSLEESLNRPLKLICIYTLPLPISDDNMETLFISGKDYFYPQPVMKDKKNY
;
A
#
# COMPACT_ATOMS: atom_id res chain seq x y z
N MET A 1 -45.40 4.50 -20.40
CA MET A 1 -44.80 3.89 -19.18
C MET A 1 -45.12 4.81 -18.00
N LYS A 2 -45.72 4.31 -16.91
CA LYS A 2 -46.07 5.18 -15.76
C LYS A 2 -44.78 5.65 -15.06
N LEU A 3 -44.77 6.89 -14.55
CA LEU A 3 -43.63 7.50 -13.85
C LEU A 3 -43.07 6.61 -12.74
N THR A 4 -43.94 5.88 -12.05
CA THR A 4 -43.58 4.92 -11.01
C THR A 4 -42.75 3.74 -11.52
N THR A 5 -43.04 3.22 -12.71
CA THR A 5 -42.27 2.13 -13.33
C THR A 5 -40.87 2.60 -13.75
N PHE A 6 -40.76 3.85 -14.21
CA PHE A 6 -39.48 4.46 -14.59
C PHE A 6 -38.57 4.70 -13.37
N LEU A 7 -39.13 5.25 -12.28
CA LEU A 7 -38.40 5.46 -11.03
C LEU A 7 -37.93 4.15 -10.40
N LEU A 8 -38.76 3.10 -10.45
CA LEU A 8 -38.38 1.76 -9.96
C LEU A 8 -37.18 1.20 -10.74
N PHE A 9 -37.19 1.33 -12.07
CA PHE A 9 -36.07 0.89 -12.92
C PHE A 9 -34.78 1.65 -12.60
N TYR A 10 -34.86 2.98 -12.45
CA TYR A 10 -33.71 3.79 -12.07
C TYR A 10 -33.16 3.43 -10.69
N PHE A 11 -34.04 3.21 -9.72
CA PHE A 11 -33.65 2.81 -8.37
C PHE A 11 -32.96 1.43 -8.35
N LEU A 12 -33.50 0.45 -9.08
CA LEU A 12 -32.89 -0.88 -9.22
C LEU A 12 -31.55 -0.84 -9.95
N PHE A 13 -31.43 0.01 -10.98
CA PHE A 13 -30.15 0.25 -11.67
C PHE A 13 -29.13 0.90 -10.74
N PHE A 14 -29.54 1.87 -9.92
CA PHE A 14 -28.66 2.54 -8.95
C PHE A 14 -28.14 1.58 -7.88
N ILE A 15 -28.99 0.68 -7.36
CA ILE A 15 -28.58 -0.33 -6.35
C ILE A 15 -27.62 -1.36 -6.94
N THR A 16 -27.89 -1.86 -8.14
CA THR A 16 -27.02 -2.87 -8.77
C THR A 16 -25.66 -2.28 -9.12
N VAL A 17 -25.62 -1.07 -9.67
CA VAL A 17 -24.36 -0.38 -10.01
C VAL A 17 -23.57 0.03 -8.76
N SER A 18 -24.23 0.51 -7.69
CA SER A 18 -23.54 0.88 -6.44
C SER A 18 -22.92 -0.32 -5.71
N SER A 19 -23.55 -1.49 -5.74
CA SER A 19 -22.98 -2.71 -5.14
C SER A 19 -21.70 -3.19 -5.83
N ALA A 20 -21.52 -2.87 -7.11
CA ALA A 20 -20.32 -3.24 -7.87
C ALA A 20 -19.07 -2.42 -7.46
N PHE A 21 -19.25 -1.20 -6.94
CA PHE A 21 -18.14 -0.33 -6.55
C PHE A 21 -17.44 -0.75 -5.24
N ALA A 22 -18.11 -1.55 -4.39
CA ALA A 22 -17.52 -2.07 -3.15
C ALA A 22 -16.76 -3.40 -3.32
N SER A 23 -16.66 -3.92 -4.54
CA SER A 23 -16.17 -5.28 -4.83
C SER A 23 -14.67 -5.51 -4.61
N HIS A 24 -13.89 -4.45 -4.39
CA HIS A 24 -12.43 -4.55 -4.19
C HIS A 24 -12.02 -3.88 -2.88
N PRO A 25 -11.76 -4.67 -1.82
CA PRO A 25 -11.21 -4.10 -0.59
C PRO A 25 -9.90 -3.35 -0.91
N PRO A 26 -9.68 -2.17 -0.34
CA PRO A 26 -8.43 -1.43 -0.53
C PRO A 26 -7.28 -2.13 0.21
N ILE A 27 -6.04 -1.79 -0.15
CA ILE A 27 -4.87 -2.13 0.65
C ILE A 27 -4.94 -1.31 1.93
N HIS A 28 -4.84 -1.97 3.07
CA HIS A 28 -4.89 -1.32 4.38
C HIS A 28 -3.49 -1.24 4.97
N HIS A 29 -3.12 -0.06 5.48
CA HIS A 29 -1.88 0.17 6.20
C HIS A 29 -2.22 0.46 7.67
N GLU A 30 -1.57 -0.27 8.57
CA GLU A 30 -1.53 0.07 9.99
C GLU A 30 -0.12 0.56 10.30
N LEU A 31 0.02 1.88 10.41
CA LEU A 31 1.29 2.56 10.51
C LEU A 31 1.53 3.06 11.93
N THR A 32 2.60 2.57 12.57
CA THR A 32 3.13 3.15 13.80
C THR A 32 4.40 3.91 13.48
N VAL A 33 4.45 5.18 13.90
CA VAL A 33 5.60 6.07 13.67
C VAL A 33 6.16 6.50 15.02
N ILE A 34 7.47 6.33 15.20
CA ILE A 34 8.21 6.82 16.36
C ILE A 34 9.19 7.87 15.86
N LEU A 35 9.04 9.10 16.36
CA LEU A 35 9.95 10.19 16.04
C LEU A 35 11.12 10.16 17.02
N ASP A 36 12.34 10.19 16.51
CA ASP A 36 13.56 10.42 17.29
C ASP A 36 14.24 11.71 16.81
N PRO A 37 13.84 12.87 17.34
CA PRO A 37 14.42 14.15 16.96
C PRO A 37 15.91 14.26 17.28
N SER A 38 16.41 13.52 18.27
CA SER A 38 17.83 13.57 18.66
C SER A 38 18.75 13.00 17.57
N GLN A 39 18.22 12.06 16.79
CA GLN A 39 18.89 11.44 15.66
C GLN A 39 18.38 11.98 14.30
N SER A 40 17.44 12.93 14.31
CA SER A 40 16.75 13.43 13.12
C SER A 40 16.17 12.32 12.24
N ILE A 41 15.58 11.29 12.86
CA ILE A 41 14.96 10.16 12.15
C ILE A 41 13.55 9.88 12.65
N ALA A 42 12.75 9.27 11.79
CA ALA A 42 11.51 8.62 12.16
C ALA A 42 11.64 7.12 11.87
N LYS A 43 11.24 6.30 12.84
CA LYS A 43 11.14 4.86 12.72
C LYS A 43 9.70 4.47 12.43
N PHE A 44 9.53 3.63 11.42
CA PHE A 44 8.24 3.20 10.93
C PHE A 44 8.10 1.69 11.13
N TYR A 45 6.95 1.32 11.68
CA TYR A 45 6.45 -0.05 11.68
C TYR A 45 5.16 -0.04 10.88
N ASP A 46 5.21 -0.55 9.65
CA ASP A 46 4.06 -0.63 8.75
C ASP A 46 3.59 -2.07 8.59
N VAL A 47 2.32 -2.30 8.88
CA VAL A 47 1.62 -3.55 8.59
C VAL A 47 0.68 -3.32 7.42
N VAL A 48 1.06 -3.85 6.27
CA VAL A 48 0.29 -3.78 5.03
C VAL A 48 -0.54 -5.05 4.86
N THR A 49 -1.85 -4.89 4.82
CA THR A 49 -2.81 -5.96 4.54
C THR A 49 -3.29 -5.85 3.09
N ILE A 50 -2.89 -6.81 2.27
CA ILE A 50 -3.20 -6.87 0.84
C ILE A 50 -4.38 -7.83 0.64
N PRO A 51 -5.52 -7.36 0.10
CA PRO A 51 -6.65 -8.23 -0.15
C PRO A 51 -6.40 -9.25 -1.26
N LYS A 52 -6.99 -10.44 -1.08
CA LYS A 52 -6.71 -11.63 -1.90
C LYS A 52 -6.91 -11.44 -3.41
N ASN A 53 -7.88 -10.61 -3.80
CA ASN A 53 -8.27 -10.38 -5.18
C ASN A 53 -7.22 -9.60 -5.98
N ILE A 54 -6.33 -8.86 -5.32
CA ILE A 54 -5.31 -8.04 -5.99
C ILE A 54 -3.89 -8.55 -5.79
N ILE A 55 -3.64 -9.56 -4.93
CA ILE A 55 -2.29 -10.11 -4.66
C ILE A 55 -1.55 -10.43 -5.97
N LYS A 56 -2.22 -11.14 -6.90
CA LYS A 56 -1.64 -11.55 -8.20
C LYS A 56 -1.26 -10.37 -9.11
N SER A 57 -1.89 -9.23 -8.89
CA SER A 57 -1.63 -8.00 -9.61
C SER A 57 -0.46 -7.21 -9.01
N ILE A 58 -0.04 -7.46 -7.77
CA ILE A 58 1.11 -6.77 -7.17
C ILE A 58 2.40 -7.50 -7.53
N THR A 59 3.37 -6.78 -8.07
CA THR A 59 4.70 -7.34 -8.41
C THR A 59 5.76 -7.02 -7.37
N SER A 60 5.68 -5.82 -6.81
CA SER A 60 6.71 -5.25 -5.95
C SER A 60 6.11 -4.11 -5.14
N PHE A 61 6.87 -3.63 -4.17
CA PHE A 61 6.59 -2.40 -3.46
C PHE A 61 7.74 -1.41 -3.66
N ARG A 62 7.39 -0.12 -3.60
CA ARG A 62 8.32 1.00 -3.66
C ARG A 62 8.28 1.77 -2.35
N LEU A 63 9.45 2.12 -1.86
CA LEU A 63 9.62 2.98 -0.70
C LEU A 63 10.58 4.11 -1.05
N ASN A 64 10.50 5.21 -0.30
CA ASN A 64 11.41 6.32 -0.43
C ASN A 64 12.88 5.84 -0.38
N LYS A 65 13.69 6.31 -1.33
CA LYS A 65 15.09 5.90 -1.50
C LYS A 65 15.98 6.18 -0.28
N ASN A 66 15.62 7.19 0.51
CA ASN A 66 16.38 7.58 1.70
C ASN A 66 16.02 6.70 2.91
N SER A 67 15.06 5.78 2.77
CA SER A 67 14.71 4.86 3.85
C SER A 67 15.83 3.87 4.07
N LYS A 68 16.08 3.51 5.31
CA LYS A 68 16.92 2.38 5.66
C LYS A 68 16.02 1.25 6.14
N ILE A 69 16.00 0.16 5.39
CA ILE A 69 15.21 -1.02 5.73
C ILE A 69 15.91 -1.77 6.87
N GLU A 70 15.17 -2.04 7.95
CA GLU A 70 15.62 -2.94 9.03
C GLU A 70 15.10 -4.36 8.81
N ARG A 71 13.83 -4.50 8.40
CA ARG A 71 13.17 -5.79 8.24
C ARG A 71 12.02 -5.70 7.26
N ILE A 72 11.92 -6.70 6.38
CA ILE A 72 10.72 -6.91 5.55
C ILE A 72 10.31 -8.36 5.73
N GLU A 73 9.02 -8.58 5.99
CA GLU A 73 8.45 -9.91 6.11
C GLU A 73 7.16 -10.03 5.33
N LEU A 74 7.01 -11.15 4.65
CA LEU A 74 5.79 -11.52 3.97
C LEU A 74 5.21 -12.77 4.62
N SER A 75 4.05 -12.61 5.26
CA SER A 75 3.36 -13.69 6.01
C SER A 75 4.27 -14.45 6.98
N GLY A 76 5.18 -13.74 7.64
CA GLY A 76 6.13 -14.31 8.62
C GLY A 76 7.47 -14.75 8.03
N ASN A 77 7.63 -14.78 6.71
CA ASN A 77 8.88 -15.10 6.05
C ASN A 77 9.66 -13.82 5.74
N LYS A 78 10.91 -13.71 6.20
CA LYS A 78 11.79 -12.58 5.85
C LYS A 78 12.07 -12.59 4.36
N ILE A 79 11.95 -11.42 3.73
CA ILE A 79 12.31 -11.20 2.33
C ILE A 79 13.37 -10.10 2.23
N SER A 80 14.25 -10.20 1.25
CA SER A 80 15.26 -9.19 0.97
C SER A 80 14.67 -8.05 0.13
N ALA A 81 15.11 -6.82 0.39
CA ALA A 81 14.90 -5.73 -0.55
C ALA A 81 15.79 -5.93 -1.78
N ASP A 82 15.22 -5.79 -2.97
CA ASP A 82 15.88 -6.12 -4.23
C ASP A 82 16.17 -4.83 -5.01
N GLY A 83 17.40 -4.33 -4.85
CA GLY A 83 17.94 -3.19 -5.60
C GLY A 83 17.31 -1.82 -5.32
N SER A 84 18.18 -0.84 -5.03
CA SER A 84 17.78 0.57 -5.11
C SER A 84 17.77 1.01 -6.57
N SER A 85 16.68 1.65 -7.01
CA SER A 85 16.72 2.49 -8.22
C SER A 85 17.17 3.91 -7.84
N GLU A 86 17.40 4.80 -8.82
CA GLU A 86 17.76 6.20 -8.55
C GLU A 86 16.69 6.97 -7.75
N ARG A 87 15.43 6.50 -7.77
CA ARG A 87 14.28 7.23 -7.20
C ARG A 87 13.63 6.57 -5.99
N PHE A 88 13.69 5.24 -5.89
CA PHE A 88 13.04 4.49 -4.82
C PHE A 88 13.78 3.19 -4.52
N LEU A 89 13.63 2.72 -3.27
CA LEU A 89 13.91 1.33 -2.91
C LEU A 89 12.78 0.45 -3.41
N LYS A 90 13.13 -0.63 -4.11
CA LYS A 90 12.17 -1.62 -4.60
C LYS A 90 12.37 -2.92 -3.83
N PHE A 91 11.28 -3.62 -3.58
CA PHE A 91 11.35 -5.00 -3.09
C PHE A 91 10.25 -5.82 -3.75
N ASP A 92 10.66 -6.94 -4.34
CA ASP A 92 9.79 -7.76 -5.15
C ASP A 92 9.02 -8.75 -4.28
N LEU A 93 7.75 -8.97 -4.62
CA LEU A 93 7.01 -10.06 -4.01
C LEU A 93 7.42 -11.38 -4.68
N PRO A 94 7.71 -12.43 -3.90
CA PRO A 94 7.98 -13.75 -4.45
C PRO A 94 6.78 -14.25 -5.27
N GLN A 95 7.05 -14.73 -6.49
CA GLN A 95 6.00 -15.13 -7.45
C GLN A 95 5.20 -16.36 -6.99
N SER A 96 5.80 -17.25 -6.18
CA SER A 96 5.19 -18.50 -5.69
C SER A 96 4.34 -18.27 -4.42
N LEU A 97 3.37 -17.38 -4.50
CA LEU A 97 2.41 -17.09 -3.42
C LEU A 97 1.16 -17.98 -3.49
N GLU A 98 1.26 -19.17 -4.10
CA GLU A 98 0.11 -20.03 -4.41
C GLU A 98 -0.70 -20.45 -3.17
N GLU A 99 -0.05 -20.71 -2.04
CA GLU A 99 -0.73 -21.04 -0.77
C GLU A 99 -1.41 -19.83 -0.10
N SER A 100 -1.03 -18.61 -0.47
CA SER A 100 -1.59 -17.38 0.13
C SER A 100 -2.91 -16.93 -0.50
N LEU A 101 -3.34 -17.54 -1.62
CA LEU A 101 -4.48 -17.07 -2.43
C LEU A 101 -5.84 -17.16 -1.74
N ASN A 102 -5.96 -17.94 -0.66
CA ASN A 102 -7.21 -18.11 0.07
C ASN A 102 -7.41 -17.07 1.19
N ARG A 103 -6.39 -16.26 1.53
CA ARG A 103 -6.45 -15.26 2.60
C ARG A 103 -5.82 -13.93 2.19
N PRO A 104 -6.12 -12.81 2.86
CA PRO A 104 -5.34 -11.59 2.71
C PRO A 104 -3.86 -11.85 3.02
N LEU A 105 -2.98 -11.18 2.29
CA LEU A 105 -1.54 -11.27 2.47
C LEU A 105 -1.08 -10.17 3.42
N LYS A 106 -0.26 -10.52 4.41
CA LYS A 106 0.31 -9.57 5.37
C LYS A 106 1.77 -9.31 5.02
N LEU A 107 2.11 -8.05 4.78
CA LEU A 107 3.49 -7.56 4.64
C LEU A 107 3.80 -6.70 5.87
N ILE A 108 4.93 -6.96 6.52
CA ILE A 108 5.46 -6.14 7.61
C ILE A 108 6.72 -5.46 7.10
N CYS A 109 6.79 -4.14 7.21
CA CYS A 109 7.94 -3.35 6.82
C CYS A 109 8.41 -2.52 8.02
N ILE A 110 9.65 -2.71 8.43
CA ILE A 110 10.31 -1.93 9.47
C ILE A 110 11.46 -1.17 8.82
N TYR A 111 11.40 0.15 8.90
CA TYR A 111 12.36 1.03 8.26
C TYR A 111 12.49 2.36 8.99
N THR A 112 13.60 3.06 8.77
CA THR A 112 13.80 4.41 9.26
C THR A 112 13.91 5.38 8.09
N LEU A 113 13.38 6.58 8.25
CA LEU A 113 13.57 7.68 7.32
C LEU A 113 14.24 8.85 8.05
N PRO A 114 15.19 9.56 7.40
CA PRO A 114 15.60 10.86 7.86
C PRO A 114 14.36 11.78 7.94
N LEU A 115 14.18 12.45 9.08
CA LEU A 115 13.22 13.52 9.16
C LEU A 115 13.74 14.66 8.29
N PRO A 116 12.94 15.19 7.34
CA PRO A 116 13.32 16.41 6.66
C PRO A 116 13.45 17.49 7.74
N ILE A 117 14.68 17.95 7.97
CA ILE A 117 14.94 19.18 8.72
C ILE A 117 14.58 20.30 7.74
N SER A 118 13.30 20.61 7.67
CA SER A 118 12.85 21.80 6.99
C SER A 118 13.28 23.01 7.83
N ASP A 119 13.95 23.99 7.22
CA ASP A 119 14.23 25.28 7.86
C ASP A 119 12.92 26.03 8.18
N ASP A 120 11.82 25.67 7.50
CA ASP A 120 10.50 26.16 7.84
C ASP A 120 9.99 25.38 9.06
N ASN A 121 9.77 26.13 10.14
CA ASN A 121 9.47 25.76 11.53
C ASN A 121 8.12 25.01 11.73
N MET A 122 7.83 24.03 10.89
CA MET A 122 6.58 23.27 10.92
C MET A 122 6.74 22.09 11.87
N GLU A 123 6.08 22.12 13.03
CA GLU A 123 5.98 21.01 14.00
C GLU A 123 5.21 19.79 13.46
N THR A 124 4.94 19.73 12.15
CA THR A 124 4.10 18.72 11.50
C THR A 124 4.91 17.88 10.53
N LEU A 125 4.96 16.57 10.77
CA LEU A 125 5.45 15.61 9.79
C LEU A 125 4.33 15.29 8.78
N PHE A 126 4.52 15.66 7.52
CA PHE A 126 3.60 15.28 6.45
C PHE A 126 3.95 13.90 5.89
N ILE A 127 3.01 12.95 6.00
CA ILE A 127 3.17 11.58 5.50
C ILE A 127 2.29 11.41 4.27
N SER A 128 2.92 11.12 3.13
CA SER A 128 2.24 11.01 1.84
C SER A 128 2.76 9.85 1.01
N GLY A 129 1.83 9.13 0.36
CA GLY A 129 2.15 8.09 -0.60
C GLY A 129 2.87 8.62 -1.84
N LYS A 130 2.66 9.89 -2.22
CA LYS A 130 3.35 10.56 -3.35
C LYS A 130 4.86 10.61 -3.14
N ASP A 131 5.28 10.75 -1.89
CA ASP A 131 6.69 10.85 -1.49
C ASP A 131 7.23 9.50 -0.99
N TYR A 132 6.45 8.43 -1.18
CA TYR A 132 6.78 7.06 -0.83
C TYR A 132 7.18 6.87 0.64
N PHE A 133 6.55 7.63 1.56
CA PHE A 133 6.81 7.52 3.00
C PHE A 133 6.45 6.15 3.59
N TYR A 134 5.56 5.42 2.91
CA TYR A 134 5.19 4.05 3.22
C TYR A 134 5.16 3.22 1.94
N PRO A 135 5.38 1.88 2.02
CA PRO A 135 5.40 0.98 0.88
C PRO A 135 4.21 1.18 -0.07
N GLN A 136 4.50 1.65 -1.28
CA GLN A 136 3.51 1.79 -2.36
C GLN A 136 3.55 0.55 -3.26
N PRO A 137 2.42 -0.11 -3.51
CA PRO A 137 2.38 -1.30 -4.35
C PRO A 137 2.57 -0.94 -5.83
N VAL A 138 3.28 -1.80 -6.56
CA VAL A 138 3.43 -1.73 -8.02
C VAL A 138 2.53 -2.79 -8.64
N MET A 139 1.48 -2.33 -9.31
CA MET A 139 0.56 -3.19 -10.04
C MET A 139 1.17 -3.64 -11.37
N LYS A 140 0.92 -4.88 -11.78
CA LYS A 140 1.08 -5.32 -13.17
C LYS A 140 0.20 -4.45 -14.04
N ASP A 141 0.74 -3.96 -15.13
CA ASP A 141 -0.07 -3.32 -16.15
C ASP A 141 -1.15 -4.32 -16.59
N LYS A 142 -2.42 -3.88 -16.56
CA LYS A 142 -3.46 -4.61 -17.27
C LYS A 142 -3.07 -4.55 -18.74
N LYS A 143 -2.53 -5.64 -19.28
CA LYS A 143 -2.54 -5.83 -20.73
C LYS A 143 -4.01 -5.74 -21.13
N ASN A 144 -4.38 -4.66 -21.80
CA ASN A 144 -5.66 -4.54 -22.46
C ASN A 144 -5.73 -5.72 -23.44
N TYR A 145 -6.55 -6.71 -23.11
CA TYR A 145 -6.99 -7.75 -24.04
C TYR A 145 -8.26 -7.25 -24.72
#